data_AF-A0A8T3YH29-F1
#
_entry.id   AF-A0A8T3YH29-F1
#
_cell.length_a   1.000
_cell.length_b   1.000
_cell.length_c   1.000
_cell.angle_alpha   90.00
_cell.angle_beta   90.00
_cell.angle_gamma   90.00
#
_symmetry.space_group_name_H-M   'P 1'
#
loop_
_entity.id
_entity.type
_entity.pdbx_description
1 polymer ?
#
loop_
_entity_poly.entity_id
_entity_poly.type
_entity_poly.pdbx_seq_one_letter_code
_entity_poly.pdbx_strand_id
1 'polypeptide(L)'
;AKERGMKGMCILGETSGFPIVTDPKAAESVLNAVNKILGMQVDMKRLEKRVKEMEKFIKKIEMLQRKAVMDIAKEDAPPVKKEELRYIG
;
A
#
# COMPACT_ATOMS: atom_id res chain seq x y z
N ALA A 1 24.88 -10.95 -21.92
CA ALA A 1 25.36 -12.21 -21.28
C ALA A 1 25.38 -13.36 -22.27
N LYS A 2 24.22 -13.79 -22.80
CA LYS A 2 24.08 -14.93 -23.73
C LYS A 2 24.96 -14.84 -24.98
N GLU A 3 24.89 -13.75 -25.74
CA GLU A 3 25.72 -13.53 -26.95
C GLU A 3 27.23 -13.51 -26.68
N ARG A 4 27.64 -13.33 -25.42
CA ARG A 4 29.05 -13.28 -25.00
C ARG A 4 29.48 -14.53 -24.23
N GLY A 5 28.65 -15.59 -24.20
CA GLY A 5 28.94 -16.83 -23.47
C GLY A 5 29.03 -16.67 -21.94
N MET A 6 28.52 -15.59 -21.37
CA MET A 6 28.60 -15.32 -19.93
C MET A 6 27.42 -15.95 -19.18
N LYS A 7 27.69 -16.54 -18.02
CA LYS A 7 26.64 -16.99 -17.08
C LYS A 7 25.87 -15.77 -16.55
N GLY A 8 24.57 -15.93 -16.37
CA GLY A 8 23.69 -14.90 -15.84
C GLY A 8 22.44 -15.50 -15.20
N MET A 9 21.78 -14.71 -14.37
CA MET A 9 20.55 -15.08 -13.67
C MET A 9 19.61 -13.88 -13.69
N CYS A 10 18.30 -14.14 -13.78
CA CYS A 10 17.26 -13.13 -13.66
C CYS A 10 16.53 -13.33 -12.33
N ILE A 11 16.35 -12.25 -11.57
CA ILE A 11 15.55 -12.23 -10.34
C ILE A 11 14.52 -11.13 -10.52
N LEU A 12 13.26 -11.49 -10.37
CA LEU A 12 12.12 -10.58 -10.49
C LEU A 12 11.34 -10.62 -9.18
N GLY A 13 10.78 -9.47 -8.80
CA GLY A 13 9.87 -9.35 -7.66
C GLY A 13 8.48 -9.05 -8.18
N GLU A 14 7.49 -9.78 -7.69
CA GLU A 14 6.09 -9.46 -7.92
C GLU A 14 5.76 -8.08 -7.32
N THR A 15 4.93 -7.30 -8.01
CA THR A 15 4.48 -5.99 -7.54
C THR A 15 2.97 -5.90 -7.67
N SER A 16 2.34 -5.02 -6.90
CA SER A 16 0.91 -4.72 -7.07
C SER A 16 0.53 -4.09 -8.42
N GLY A 17 1.52 -3.69 -9.24
CA GLY A 17 1.27 -3.22 -10.61
C GLY A 17 0.58 -1.85 -10.74
N PHE A 18 0.50 -1.06 -9.67
CA PHE A 18 -0.12 0.26 -9.72
C PHE A 18 0.80 1.29 -10.40
N PRO A 19 0.38 1.92 -11.51
CA PRO A 19 1.24 2.87 -12.24
C PRO A 19 1.54 4.15 -11.45
N ILE A 20 0.76 4.45 -10.42
CA ILE A 20 0.87 5.67 -9.60
C ILE A 20 1.66 5.41 -8.31
N VAL A 21 1.82 4.14 -7.91
CA VAL A 21 2.41 3.76 -6.62
C VAL A 21 3.60 2.85 -6.85
N THR A 22 4.78 3.32 -6.45
CA THR A 22 5.99 2.48 -6.41
C THR A 22 5.89 1.43 -5.32
N ASP A 23 6.40 0.23 -5.57
CA ASP A 23 6.44 -0.88 -4.61
C ASP A 23 7.86 -1.09 -4.02
N PRO A 24 8.22 -0.37 -2.95
CA PRO A 24 9.51 -0.55 -2.28
C PRO A 24 9.65 -1.94 -1.61
N LYS A 25 8.55 -2.66 -1.32
CA LYS A 25 8.61 -4.00 -0.70
C LYS A 25 9.09 -5.04 -1.70
N ALA A 26 8.63 -4.94 -2.94
CA ALA A 26 9.11 -5.80 -4.02
C ALA A 26 10.62 -5.61 -4.24
N ALA A 27 11.08 -4.35 -4.29
CA ALA A 27 12.49 -4.02 -4.43
C ALA A 27 13.33 -4.56 -3.24
N GLU A 28 12.82 -4.44 -2.01
CA GLU A 28 13.47 -4.97 -0.81
C GLU A 28 13.62 -6.49 -0.87
N SER A 29 12.58 -7.19 -1.31
CA SER A 29 12.59 -8.65 -1.42
C SER A 29 13.62 -9.14 -2.45
N VAL A 30 13.67 -8.50 -3.63
CA VAL A 30 14.66 -8.81 -4.67
C VAL A 30 16.08 -8.54 -4.18
N LEU A 31 16.32 -7.38 -3.56
CA LEU A 31 17.66 -7.02 -3.09
C LEU A 31 18.13 -7.93 -1.95
N ASN A 32 17.22 -8.35 -1.06
CA ASN A 32 17.52 -9.36 -0.04
C ASN A 32 17.91 -10.71 -0.64
N ALA A 33 17.24 -11.15 -1.71
CA ALA A 33 17.62 -12.38 -2.41
C ALA A 33 19.00 -12.25 -3.07
N VAL A 34 19.27 -11.12 -3.74
CA VAL A 34 20.58 -10.83 -4.35
C VAL A 34 21.70 -10.81 -3.30
N ASN A 35 21.49 -10.14 -2.17
CA ASN A 35 22.45 -10.09 -1.06
C ASN A 35 22.81 -11.49 -0.56
N LYS A 36 21.82 -12.37 -0.38
CA LYS A 36 22.04 -13.75 0.05
C LYS A 36 22.82 -14.56 -0.98
N ILE A 37 22.50 -14.42 -2.27
CA ILE A 37 23.14 -15.17 -3.35
C ILE A 37 24.59 -14.74 -3.55
N LEU A 38 24.86 -13.43 -3.45
CA LEU A 38 26.20 -12.87 -3.65
C LEU A 38 27.04 -12.78 -2.37
N GLY A 39 26.46 -13.09 -1.20
CA GLY A 39 27.12 -12.92 0.10
C GLY A 39 27.43 -11.46 0.44
N MET A 40 26.64 -10.52 -0.08
CA MET A 40 26.84 -9.08 0.13
C MET A 40 26.02 -8.56 1.30
N GLN A 41 26.54 -7.55 2.00
CA GLN A 41 25.77 -6.74 2.95
C GLN A 41 25.54 -5.35 2.37
N VAL A 42 24.29 -5.07 2.01
CA VAL A 42 23.85 -3.75 1.56
C VAL A 42 23.00 -3.12 2.65
N ASP A 43 23.20 -1.82 2.90
CA ASP A 43 22.39 -1.07 3.86
C ASP A 43 20.96 -0.85 3.34
N MET A 44 19.99 -1.47 4.02
CA MET A 44 18.57 -1.47 3.65
C MET A 44 17.77 -0.31 4.28
N LYS A 45 18.37 0.50 5.17
CA LYS A 45 17.64 1.52 5.96
C LYS A 45 16.80 2.49 5.14
N ARG A 46 17.33 2.93 3.99
CA ARG A 46 16.61 3.86 3.11
C ARG A 46 15.37 3.20 2.50
N LEU A 47 15.46 1.92 2.16
CA LEU A 47 14.38 1.17 1.55
C LEU A 47 13.30 0.84 2.58
N GLU A 48 13.69 0.39 3.77
CA GLU A 48 12.78 0.19 4.90
C GLU A 48 11.99 1.46 5.25
N LYS A 49 12.64 2.64 5.21
CA LYS A 49 11.97 3.92 5.41
C LYS A 49 10.90 4.16 4.34
N ARG A 50 11.21 3.89 3.06
CA ARG A 50 10.26 4.01 1.95
C ARG A 50 9.09 3.03 2.07
N VAL A 51 9.35 1.80 2.52
CA VAL A 51 8.29 0.82 2.81
C VAL A 51 7.31 1.38 3.85
N LYS A 52 7.81 1.92 4.96
CA LYS A 52 6.97 2.52 6.01
C LYS A 52 6.19 3.75 5.52
N GLU A 53 6.80 4.58 4.68
CA GLU A 53 6.13 5.73 4.05
C GLU A 53 4.97 5.28 3.14
N MET A 54 5.22 4.28 2.30
CA MET A 54 4.20 3.68 1.41
C MET A 54 3.05 3.07 2.21
N GLU A 55 3.32 2.31 3.27
CA GLU A 55 2.26 1.72 4.12
C GLU A 55 1.39 2.79 4.78
N LYS A 56 2.00 3.88 5.26
CA LYS A 56 1.24 5.02 5.81
C LYS A 56 0.38 5.70 4.75
N PHE A 57 0.90 5.84 3.54
CA PHE A 57 0.19 6.42 2.41
C PHE A 57 -1.05 5.58 2.05
N ILE A 58 -0.90 4.26 1.92
CA ILE A 58 -2.01 3.34 1.63
C ILE A 58 -3.07 3.42 2.73
N LYS A 59 -2.68 3.35 4.00
CA LYS A 59 -3.61 3.48 5.14
C LYS A 59 -4.40 4.79 5.11
N LYS A 60 -3.75 5.89 4.71
CA LYS A 60 -4.41 7.20 4.60
C LYS A 60 -5.46 7.20 3.47
N ILE A 61 -5.14 6.61 2.32
CA ILE A 61 -6.09 6.45 1.21
C ILE A 61 -7.29 5.62 1.64
N GLU A 62 -7.07 4.46 2.26
CA GLU A 62 -8.15 3.59 2.74
C GLU A 62 -9.08 4.31 3.73
N MET A 63 -8.51 5.09 4.64
CA MET A 63 -9.28 5.90 5.60
C MET A 63 -10.15 6.95 4.90
N LEU A 64 -9.59 7.67 3.93
CA LEU A 64 -10.32 8.67 3.15
C LEU A 64 -11.45 8.05 2.33
N GLN A 65 -11.19 6.89 1.70
CA GLN A 65 -12.20 6.14 0.96
C GLN A 65 -13.34 5.68 1.86
N ARG A 66 -13.04 5.11 3.04
CA ARG A 66 -14.07 4.70 4.01
C ARG A 66 -14.91 5.89 4.48
N LYS A 67 -14.28 7.02 4.77
CA LYS A 67 -14.99 8.23 5.20
C LYS A 67 -15.92 8.74 4.10
N ALA A 68 -15.45 8.79 2.85
CA ALA A 68 -16.29 9.21 1.71
C ALA A 68 -17.52 8.31 1.54
N VAL A 69 -17.37 6.99 1.65
CA VAL A 69 -18.51 6.04 1.58
C VAL A 69 -19.48 6.25 2.75
N MET A 70 -18.98 6.48 3.96
CA MET A 70 -19.84 6.73 5.13
C MET A 70 -20.59 8.05 5.03
N ASP A 71 -19.97 9.09 4.47
CA ASP A 71 -20.60 10.40 4.31
C ASP A 71 -21.73 10.32 3.25
N ILE A 72 -21.52 9.60 2.13
CA ILE A 72 -22.57 9.31 1.13
C ILE A 72 -23.73 8.52 1.77
N ALA A 73 -23.42 7.46 2.53
CA ALA A 73 -24.45 6.64 3.18
C ALA A 73 -25.28 7.39 4.24
N LYS A 74 -24.78 8.51 4.78
CA LYS A 74 -25.52 9.37 5.71
C LYS A 74 -26.45 10.36 4.99
N GLU A 75 -26.10 10.77 3.78
CA GLU A 75 -26.94 11.66 2.95
C GLU A 75 -28.17 10.94 2.38
N ASP A 76 -28.08 9.63 2.13
CA ASP A 76 -29.20 8.77 1.68
C ASP A 76 -30.09 8.24 2.83
N ALA A 77 -29.80 8.57 4.09
CA ALA A 77 -30.63 8.16 5.22
C ALA A 77 -31.89 9.05 5.31
N PRO A 78 -33.12 8.49 5.37
CA PRO A 78 -34.33 9.31 5.51
C PRO A 78 -34.25 10.15 6.79
N PRO A 79 -34.75 11.40 6.79
CA PRO A 79 -34.69 12.24 7.98
C PRO A 79 -35.45 11.53 9.11
N VAL A 80 -34.72 11.17 10.17
CA VAL A 80 -35.31 10.69 11.42
C VAL A 80 -36.16 11.84 11.94
N LYS A 81 -37.48 11.77 11.71
CA LYS A 81 -38.44 12.65 12.38
C LYS A 81 -38.24 12.42 13.87
N LYS A 82 -37.62 13.38 14.55
CA LYS A 82 -37.75 13.52 16.00
C LYS A 82 -39.21 13.81 16.25
N GLU A 83 -39.99 12.77 16.52
CA GLU A 83 -41.33 12.94 17.08
C GLU A 83 -41.15 13.69 18.40
N GLU A 84 -41.55 14.95 18.39
CA GLU A 84 -41.62 15.78 19.57
C GLU A 84 -42.56 15.10 20.57
N LEU A 85 -42.01 14.63 21.68
CA LEU A 85 -42.76 14.34 22.88
C LEU A 85 -43.51 15.62 23.31
N ARG A 86 -44.75 15.78 22.85
CA ARG A 86 -45.72 16.69 23.45
C ARG A 86 -46.79 15.83 24.09
N TYR A 87 -46.46 15.30 25.26
CA TYR A 87 -47.45 14.83 26.22
C TYR A 87 -48.17 16.08 26.76
N ILE A 88 -49.42 16.25 26.37
CA ILE A 88 -50.32 17.25 26.94
C ILE A 88 -51.55 16.55 27.49
N GLY A 89 -51.55 16.35 28.81
CA GLY A 89 -52.73 16.11 29.65
C GLY A 89 -53.45 14.79 29.41
#